data_AF-A0A847ZVG5-F1
#
_entry.id   AF-A0A847ZVG5-F1
#
_cell.length_a   1.000
_cell.length_b   1.000
_cell.length_c   1.000
_cell.angle_alpha   90.00
_cell.angle_beta   90.00
_cell.angle_gamma   90.00
#
_symmetry.space_group_name_H-M   'P 1'
#
loop_
_entity.id
_entity.type
_entity.pdbx_description
1 polymer ?
#
loop_
_entity_poly.entity_id
_entity_poly.type
_entity_poly.pdbx_seq_one_letter_code
_entity_poly.pdbx_strand_id
1 'polypeptide(L)' 'MSLFLDRLTFFNKAKESFSNDHGITTNEDRSWEDGYRKRWSHDKIARSTHGVNCTGSCSWKIYVKGGIVTWETQ' A
#
# COMPACT_ATOMS: atom_id res chain seq x y z
N MET A 1 -2.90 19.86 -1.72
CA MET A 1 -2.53 20.55 -2.97
C MET A 1 -3.62 20.30 -4.01
N SER A 2 -3.94 21.26 -4.88
CA SER A 2 -4.88 21.01 -5.99
C SER A 2 -4.16 20.28 -7.13
N LEU A 3 -4.63 19.07 -7.49
CA LEU A 3 -4.11 18.30 -8.63
C LEU A 3 -4.26 19.06 -9.96
N PHE A 4 -5.28 19.90 -10.07
CA PHE A 4 -5.51 20.70 -11.26
C PHE A 4 -4.43 21.79 -11.42
N LEU A 5 -4.17 22.55 -10.36
CA LEU A 5 -3.14 23.60 -10.39
C LEU A 5 -1.73 23.03 -10.56
N ASP A 6 -1.45 21.86 -9.98
CA ASP A 6 -0.16 21.17 -10.14
C ASP A 6 0.13 20.76 -11.60
N ARG A 7 -0.90 20.50 -12.41
CA ARG A 7 -0.72 20.22 -13.84
C ARG A 7 -0.37 21.46 -14.66
N LEU A 8 -0.82 22.64 -14.24
CA LEU A 8 -0.52 23.90 -14.92
C LEU A 8 0.96 24.31 -14.79
N THR A 9 1.69 23.75 -13.82
CA THR A 9 3.12 24.03 -13.60
C THR A 9 4.07 23.03 -14.26
N PHE A 10 3.59 22.23 -15.23
CA PHE A 10 4.31 21.11 -15.85
C PHE A 10 5.77 21.43 -16.25
N PHE A 11 6.02 22.59 -16.86
CA PHE A 11 7.36 22.98 -17.32
C PHE A 11 8.28 23.49 -16.21
N ASN A 12 7.72 23.89 -15.06
CA ASN A 12 8.50 24.39 -13.92
C ASN A 12 8.94 23.26 -12.98
N LYS A 13 8.54 22.01 -13.24
CA LYS A 13 8.92 20.86 -12.40
C LYS A 13 10.36 20.46 -12.68
N ALA A 14 11.17 20.38 -11.63
CA ALA A 14 12.54 19.88 -11.70
C ALA A 14 12.54 18.41 -12.16
N LYS A 15 13.34 18.10 -13.18
CA LYS A 15 13.53 16.76 -13.74
C LYS A 15 15.02 16.53 -13.91
N GLU A 16 15.51 15.40 -13.42
CA GLU A 16 16.90 14.98 -13.60
C GLU A 16 16.95 13.88 -14.64
N SER A 17 17.74 14.03 -15.70
CA SER A 17 17.92 12.97 -16.69
C SER A 17 18.93 11.93 -16.20
N PHE A 18 18.77 10.69 -16.64
CA PHE A 18 19.70 9.62 -16.37
C PHE A 18 19.88 8.71 -17.59
N SER A 19 20.96 7.94 -17.60
CA SER A 19 21.30 6.99 -18.67
C SER A 19 21.35 7.65 -20.07
N ASN A 20 22.17 8.70 -20.24
CA ASN A 20 22.29 9.44 -21.50
C ASN A 20 20.93 9.90 -22.05
N ASP A 21 20.15 10.57 -21.20
CA ASP A 21 18.80 11.08 -21.51
C ASP A 21 17.75 10.01 -21.85
N HIS A 22 18.01 8.73 -21.55
CA HIS A 22 17.03 7.65 -21.72
C HIS A 22 15.91 7.70 -20.69
N GLY A 23 16.18 8.24 -19.50
CA GLY A 23 15.21 8.32 -18.40
C GLY A 23 15.16 9.69 -17.76
N ILE A 24 14.05 9.94 -17.05
CA ILE A 24 13.86 11.11 -16.19
C ILE A 24 13.44 10.68 -14.79
N THR A 25 14.07 11.24 -13.78
CA THR A 25 13.62 11.16 -12.40
C THR A 25 12.65 12.32 -12.14
N THR A 26 11.47 12.01 -11.63
CA THR A 26 10.44 13.00 -11.31
C THR A 26 10.14 13.01 -9.82
N ASN A 27 9.79 14.18 -9.29
CA ASN A 27 9.32 14.36 -7.92
C ASN A 27 7.84 14.75 -7.93
N GLU A 28 7.00 13.89 -8.49
CA GLU A 28 5.56 14.10 -8.56
C GLU A 28 4.84 13.63 -7.28
N ASP A 29 3.65 14.16 -7.05
CA ASP A 29 2.82 13.71 -5.95
C ASP A 29 2.47 12.22 -6.09
N ARG A 30 2.77 11.46 -5.03
CA ARG A 30 2.47 10.02 -4.92
C ARG A 30 1.49 9.74 -3.78
N SER A 31 0.68 10.72 -3.40
CA SER A 31 -0.28 10.59 -2.30
C SER A 31 -1.33 9.50 -2.55
N TRP A 32 -1.65 9.20 -3.81
CA TRP A 32 -2.56 8.13 -4.20
C TRP A 32 -2.14 6.75 -3.68
N GLU A 33 -0.85 6.52 -3.44
CA GLU A 33 -0.31 5.27 -2.92
C GLU A 33 -0.82 4.95 -1.51
N ASP A 34 -1.29 5.96 -0.77
CA ASP A 34 -1.93 5.76 0.52
C ASP A 34 -3.17 4.87 0.44
N GLY A 35 -3.81 4.75 -0.73
CA GLY A 35 -4.92 3.83 -0.94
C GLY A 35 -4.53 2.39 -0.59
N TYR A 36 -3.40 1.91 -1.12
CA TYR A 36 -2.89 0.58 -0.82
C TYR A 36 -2.36 0.46 0.60
N ARG A 37 -1.66 1.48 1.12
CA ARG A 37 -1.18 1.51 2.52
C ARG A 37 -2.34 1.37 3.50
N LYS A 38 -3.43 2.11 3.27
CA LYS A 38 -4.64 2.09 4.09
C LYS A 38 -5.46 0.82 3.92
N ARG A 39 -5.40 0.14 2.77
CA ARG A 39 -6.02 -1.19 2.61
C ARG A 39 -5.31 -2.23 3.47
N TRP A 40 -3.97 -2.24 3.44
CA TRP A 40 -3.15 -3.22 4.16
C TRP A 40 -3.10 -3.01 5.67
N SER A 41 -3.21 -1.76 6.13
CA SER A 41 -3.29 -1.47 7.56
C SER A 41 -4.50 -2.13 8.21
N HIS A 42 -4.42 -2.38 9.51
CA HIS A 42 -5.43 -3.11 10.29
C HIS A 42 -5.42 -2.60 11.73
N ASP A 43 -6.49 -2.90 12.47
CA ASP A 43 -6.71 -2.39 13.82
C ASP A 43 -5.94 -3.24 14.84
N LYS A 44 -6.02 -4.57 14.67
CA LYS A 44 -5.35 -5.55 15.53
C LYS A 44 -5.15 -6.88 14.83
N ILE A 45 -4.31 -7.71 15.45
CA ILE A 45 -4.08 -9.10 15.09
C ILE A 45 -4.51 -9.98 16.27
N ALA A 46 -5.28 -11.03 16.00
CA ALA A 46 -5.60 -12.08 16.97
C ALA A 46 -5.00 -13.41 16.52
N ARG A 47 -4.56 -14.25 17.48
CA ARG A 47 -4.08 -15.60 17.18
C ARG A 47 -5.25 -16.57 17.09
N SER A 48 -5.29 -17.40 16.06
CA SER A 48 -6.26 -18.49 15.92
C SER A 48 -5.69 -19.66 15.11
N THR A 49 -6.53 -20.64 14.79
CA THR A 49 -6.23 -21.80 13.94
C THR A 49 -7.47 -22.23 13.16
N HIS A 50 -7.31 -23.16 12.20
CA HIS A 50 -8.41 -23.79 11.49
C HIS A 50 -8.76 -25.13 12.14
N GLY A 51 -9.97 -25.24 12.68
CA GLY A 51 -10.51 -26.48 13.25
C GLY A 51 -10.97 -27.48 12.18
N VAL A 52 -10.08 -27.88 11.28
CA VAL A 52 -10.36 -28.80 10.16
C VAL A 52 -9.37 -29.97 10.16
N ASN A 53 -9.82 -31.15 9.70
CA ASN A 53 -9.02 -32.38 9.70
C ASN A 53 -7.96 -32.40 8.59
N CYS A 54 -6.96 -31.51 8.68
CA CYS A 54 -5.90 -31.36 7.69
C CYS A 54 -4.50 -31.71 8.22
N THR A 55 -4.37 -32.11 9.49
CA THR A 55 -3.12 -32.40 10.20
C THR A 55 -2.15 -31.22 10.37
N GLY A 56 -2.42 -30.05 9.79
CA GLY A 56 -1.47 -28.93 9.78
C GLY A 56 -1.25 -28.28 11.15
N SER A 57 -2.30 -28.15 11.98
CA SER A 57 -2.24 -27.47 13.29
C SER A 57 -1.60 -26.06 13.23
N CYS A 58 -1.75 -25.37 12.09
CA CYS A 58 -1.09 -24.10 11.82
C CYS A 58 -1.66 -23.00 12.73
N SER A 59 -0.78 -22.21 13.35
CA SER A 59 -1.18 -20.96 14.00
C SER A 59 -1.25 -19.85 12.97
N TRP A 60 -2.29 -19.02 13.05
CA TRP A 60 -2.53 -17.91 12.13
C TRP A 60 -2.68 -16.58 12.87
N LYS A 61 -2.34 -15.51 12.16
CA LYS A 61 -2.67 -14.12 12.45
C LYS A 61 -3.96 -13.75 11.75
N ILE A 62 -5.02 -13.52 12.52
CA ILE A 62 -6.31 -13.03 12.02
C ILE A 62 -6.30 -11.51 12.09
N TYR A 63 -6.42 -10.85 10.93
CA TYR A 63 -6.39 -9.41 10.81
C TYR A 63 -7.81 -8.85 10.92
N VAL A 64 -8.02 -7.92 11.88
CA VAL A 64 -9.27 -7.19 12.07
C VAL A 64 -9.08 -5.75 11.60
N LYS A 65 -10.00 -5.25 10.77
CA LYS A 65 -9.99 -3.87 10.26
C LYS A 65 -11.41 -3.32 10.21
N GLY A 66 -11.61 -2.12 10.74
CA GLY A 66 -12.95 -1.53 10.85
C GLY A 66 -13.89 -2.39 11.72
N GLY A 67 -13.32 -3.09 12.71
CA GLY A 67 -14.08 -4.00 13.58
C GLY A 67 -14.54 -5.32 12.95
N ILE A 68 -14.20 -5.61 11.68
CA ILE A 68 -14.54 -6.87 10.99
C ILE A 68 -13.29 -7.68 10.64
N VAL A 69 -13.42 -9.01 10.54
CA VAL A 69 -12.34 -9.89 10.07
C VAL A 69 -12.17 -9.70 8.57
N THR A 70 -10.93 -9.49 8.10
CA THR A 70 -10.66 -9.16 6.69
C THR A 70 -9.76 -10.14 5.94
N TRP A 71 -8.72 -10.68 6.58
CA TRP A 71 -7.86 -11.74 6.02
C TRP A 71 -7.01 -12.40 7.13
N GLU A 72 -6.24 -13.42 6.75
CA GLU A 72 -5.27 -14.08 7.63
C GLU A 72 -3.91 -14.27 6.93
N THR A 73 -2.84 -14.33 7.74
CA THR A 73 -1.52 -14.83 7.31
C THR A 73 -0.98 -15.75 8.41
N GLN A 74 -0.02 -16.61 8.07
CA GLN A 74 0.66 -17.44 9.08
C GLN A 74 1.42 -16.58 10.12
#